data_AF-A0AAN6HH16-F1
#
_entry.id   AF-A0AAN6HH16-F1
#
_cell.length_a   1.000
_cell.length_b   1.000
_cell.length_c   1.000
_cell.angle_alpha   90.00
_cell.angle_beta   90.00
_cell.angle_gamma   90.00
#
_symmetry.space_group_name_H-M   'P 1'
#
loop_
_entity.id
_entity.type
_entity.pdbx_description
1 polymer ?
#
loop_
_entity_poly.entity_id
_entity_poly.type
_entity_poly.pdbx_seq_one_letter_code
_entity_poly.pdbx_strand_id
1 'polypeptide(L)'
;MSSTILFAAGLLVGAAQAYTQVNVASPFMLKNIDPIVFPGQHGKSHLHSFFGSDAVTVDTKTSAELQKGCTNAENPNDLSVYWIPTPLYTADGTKYEPIPVMRFSAYYNLGETPAEIAIPQNLKMVAGDAMAKTQADMPPEAKAEWTCESQPVPIGANGFPTGTCNTHLQQLLYFPQCVNEQTLETAYKSRDYGTANWCPEGSKSMPQLRFSIRYDLRKVLPNGWQGEAPFKLACGDAWCSHGDFINGWTEEAATNMIATTAEKQHFAAVTGALGAPDAGPLCQAKDADPANGTSDYDESVAAMSKRDVTAWGWKTKSRFVRSA
;
A
#
# COMPACT_ATOMS: atom_id res chain seq x y z
N MET A 1 29.49 -16.27 60.13
CA MET A 1 28.20 -15.81 59.56
C MET A 1 28.51 -15.20 58.21
N SER A 2 28.40 -15.99 57.13
CA SER A 2 28.64 -15.50 55.77
C SER A 2 27.30 -15.18 55.13
N SER A 3 27.03 -13.90 54.91
CA SER A 3 25.87 -13.42 54.15
C SER A 3 26.10 -13.68 52.66
N THR A 4 25.28 -14.57 52.09
CA THR A 4 25.19 -14.75 50.64
C THR A 4 24.15 -13.77 50.11
N ILE A 5 24.59 -12.70 49.44
CA ILE A 5 23.72 -11.79 48.69
C ILE A 5 23.44 -12.47 47.34
N LEU A 6 22.21 -12.93 47.12
CA LEU A 6 21.73 -13.28 45.78
C LEU A 6 21.51 -12.00 44.98
N PHE A 7 22.35 -11.76 43.98
CA PHE A 7 22.01 -10.83 42.90
C PHE A 7 21.00 -11.52 41.97
N ALA A 8 19.77 -11.03 41.98
CA ALA A 8 18.79 -11.35 40.96
C ALA A 8 19.25 -10.70 39.64
N ALA A 9 19.75 -11.51 38.71
CA ALA A 9 19.96 -11.09 37.34
C ALA A 9 18.59 -10.93 36.68
N GLY A 10 18.05 -9.71 36.69
CA GLY A 10 16.93 -9.35 35.82
C GLY A 10 17.40 -9.47 34.37
N LEU A 11 16.83 -10.42 33.62
CA LEU A 11 16.88 -10.42 32.16
C LEU A 11 16.13 -9.17 31.67
N LEU A 12 16.88 -8.07 31.48
CA LEU A 12 16.45 -7.01 30.59
C LEU A 12 16.49 -7.59 29.19
N VAL A 13 15.33 -8.04 28.69
CA VAL A 13 15.13 -8.25 27.27
C VAL A 13 15.35 -6.88 26.62
N GLY A 14 16.53 -6.67 26.06
CA GLY A 14 16.81 -5.49 25.26
C GLY A 14 15.83 -5.49 24.09
N ALA A 15 14.96 -4.49 24.03
CA ALA A 15 14.09 -4.29 22.88
C ALA A 15 15.00 -4.04 21.67
N ALA A 16 15.09 -5.03 20.78
CA ALA A 16 15.68 -4.84 19.47
C ALA A 16 14.79 -3.86 18.69
N GLN A 17 15.32 -2.67 18.45
CA GLN A 17 14.66 -1.53 17.81
C GLN A 17 14.83 -1.62 16.29
N ALA A 18 13.92 -1.07 15.48
CA ALA A 18 13.95 -1.21 14.00
C ALA A 18 12.72 -0.65 13.22
N TYR A 19 12.77 -0.64 11.87
CA TYR A 19 11.63 -0.61 10.92
C TYR A 19 11.01 -2.00 10.71
N THR A 20 9.80 -2.08 10.17
CA THR A 20 9.21 -3.37 9.78
C THR A 20 8.73 -3.37 8.33
N GLN A 21 8.72 -4.55 7.72
CA GLN A 21 8.21 -4.79 6.38
C GLN A 21 7.43 -6.10 6.38
N VAL A 22 6.37 -6.16 5.58
CA VAL A 22 5.63 -7.38 5.28
C VAL A 22 5.64 -7.58 3.78
N ASN A 23 6.17 -8.72 3.34
CA ASN A 23 6.18 -9.09 1.93
C ASN A 23 4.94 -9.90 1.56
N VAL A 24 4.50 -9.70 0.31
CA VAL A 24 3.51 -10.50 -0.39
C VAL A 24 4.13 -10.88 -1.74
N ALA A 25 4.19 -12.17 -2.06
CA ALA A 25 4.88 -12.66 -3.26
C ALA A 25 4.20 -12.19 -4.55
N SER A 26 2.87 -12.24 -4.60
CA SER A 26 2.07 -11.90 -5.78
C SER A 26 0.66 -11.45 -5.36
N PRO A 27 -0.08 -10.73 -6.23
CA PRO A 27 -1.50 -10.49 -5.96
C PRO A 27 -2.26 -11.82 -5.94
N PHE A 28 -3.27 -11.93 -5.08
CA PHE A 28 -4.18 -13.10 -5.08
C PHE A 28 -5.38 -12.90 -6.00
N MET A 29 -5.68 -11.64 -6.37
CA MET A 29 -6.83 -11.27 -7.17
C MET A 29 -6.51 -10.05 -8.04
N LEU A 30 -6.95 -10.10 -9.30
CA LEU A 30 -7.03 -8.95 -10.20
C LEU A 30 -8.51 -8.66 -10.41
N LYS A 31 -8.98 -7.45 -10.10
CA LYS A 31 -10.41 -7.16 -10.15
C LYS A 31 -10.75 -5.69 -10.26
N ASN A 32 -11.81 -5.37 -10.99
CA ASN A 32 -12.32 -4.00 -11.15
C ASN A 32 -13.34 -3.60 -10.07
N ILE A 33 -12.92 -3.75 -8.81
CA ILE A 33 -13.64 -3.23 -7.64
C ILE A 33 -12.77 -2.24 -6.86
N ASP A 34 -13.41 -1.36 -6.11
CA ASP A 34 -12.76 -0.41 -5.20
C ASP A 34 -13.70 -0.09 -4.03
N PRO A 35 -13.53 -0.73 -2.87
CA PRO A 35 -14.40 -0.53 -1.71
C PRO A 35 -14.21 0.82 -1.00
N ILE A 36 -13.21 1.62 -1.38
CA ILE A 36 -13.00 2.98 -0.82
C ILE A 36 -13.66 4.02 -1.72
N VAL A 37 -13.35 4.00 -3.02
CA VAL A 37 -13.77 5.03 -3.97
C VAL A 37 -15.15 4.72 -4.56
N PHE A 38 -15.47 3.45 -4.79
CA PHE A 38 -16.73 3.00 -5.40
C PHE A 38 -17.43 1.93 -4.55
N PRO A 39 -17.72 2.19 -3.27
CA PRO A 39 -18.31 1.20 -2.38
C PRO A 39 -19.64 0.69 -2.95
N GLY A 40 -19.79 -0.64 -3.01
CA GLY A 40 -20.97 -1.33 -3.52
C GLY A 40 -21.16 -1.27 -5.04
N GLN A 41 -20.20 -0.78 -5.81
CA GLN A 41 -20.36 -0.58 -7.26
C GLN A 41 -19.32 -1.34 -8.10
N HIS A 42 -19.72 -2.50 -8.63
CA HIS A 42 -18.90 -3.27 -9.58
C HIS A 42 -18.73 -2.54 -10.92
N GLY A 43 -17.58 -2.71 -11.58
CA GLY A 43 -17.31 -2.13 -12.90
C GLY A 43 -17.05 -0.62 -12.90
N LYS A 44 -17.12 0.02 -11.72
CA LYS A 44 -16.89 1.46 -11.55
C LYS A 44 -15.46 1.84 -11.19
N SER A 45 -14.57 0.89 -10.90
CA SER A 45 -13.12 1.15 -10.83
C SER A 45 -12.41 0.62 -12.07
N HIS A 46 -11.17 1.07 -12.30
CA HIS A 46 -10.24 0.33 -13.18
C HIS A 46 -9.80 -0.97 -12.51
N LEU A 47 -9.07 -1.79 -13.26
CA LEU A 47 -8.54 -3.05 -12.77
C LEU A 47 -7.48 -2.80 -11.68
N HIS A 48 -7.63 -3.47 -10.56
CA HIS A 48 -6.71 -3.42 -9.43
C HIS A 48 -6.06 -4.78 -9.17
N SER A 49 -4.82 -4.77 -8.73
CA SER A 49 -4.11 -5.94 -8.20
C SER A 49 -4.20 -5.92 -6.67
N PHE A 50 -4.80 -6.95 -6.07
CA PHE A 50 -5.06 -7.07 -4.63
C PHE A 50 -4.07 -8.00 -3.92
N PHE A 51 -3.66 -7.59 -2.72
CA PHE A 51 -2.73 -8.27 -1.82
C PHE A 51 -3.28 -8.26 -0.39
N GLY A 52 -2.87 -9.21 0.44
CA GLY A 52 -3.29 -9.32 1.83
C GLY A 52 -4.54 -10.19 2.00
N SER A 53 -5.51 -9.69 2.77
CA SER A 53 -6.74 -10.44 3.10
C SER A 53 -7.68 -10.63 1.93
N ASP A 54 -8.12 -11.87 1.77
CA ASP A 54 -9.00 -12.35 0.72
C ASP A 54 -10.49 -12.10 1.00
N ALA A 55 -10.84 -11.66 2.22
CA ALA A 55 -12.19 -11.27 2.60
C ALA A 55 -12.62 -9.91 2.01
N VAL A 56 -11.75 -9.27 1.22
CA VAL A 56 -12.09 -8.05 0.49
C VAL A 56 -13.16 -8.32 -0.57
N THR A 57 -14.17 -7.46 -0.61
CA THR A 57 -15.22 -7.40 -1.61
C THR A 57 -15.48 -5.93 -1.94
N VAL A 58 -16.40 -5.65 -2.87
CA VAL A 58 -16.78 -4.27 -3.22
C VAL A 58 -17.43 -3.51 -2.04
N ASP A 59 -17.92 -4.24 -1.03
CA ASP A 59 -18.66 -3.71 0.11
C ASP A 59 -17.85 -3.62 1.41
N THR A 60 -16.60 -4.11 1.42
CA THR A 60 -15.79 -4.22 2.64
C THR A 60 -15.58 -2.85 3.31
N LYS A 61 -15.88 -2.78 4.61
CA LYS A 61 -15.85 -1.52 5.37
C LYS A 61 -14.92 -1.52 6.56
N THR A 62 -14.72 -2.67 7.18
CA THR A 62 -14.15 -2.76 8.53
C THR A 62 -12.96 -3.70 8.59
N SER A 63 -12.09 -3.46 9.56
CA SER A 63 -10.99 -4.38 9.86
C SER A 63 -11.50 -5.76 10.27
N ALA A 64 -12.62 -5.80 11.00
CA ALA A 64 -13.24 -7.03 11.47
C ALA A 64 -13.77 -7.94 10.33
N GLU A 65 -14.14 -7.37 9.18
CA GLU A 65 -14.45 -8.16 7.98
C GLU A 65 -13.20 -8.81 7.41
N LEU A 66 -12.12 -8.03 7.25
CA LEU A 66 -10.85 -8.53 6.72
C LEU A 66 -10.20 -9.58 7.63
N GLN A 67 -10.32 -9.41 8.94
CA GLN A 67 -9.77 -10.33 9.95
C GLN A 67 -10.44 -11.71 9.96
N LYS A 68 -11.54 -11.91 9.23
CA LYS A 68 -12.18 -13.23 9.02
C LYS A 68 -11.62 -13.98 7.82
N GLY A 69 -10.82 -13.31 6.98
CA GLY A 69 -10.27 -13.87 5.76
C GLY A 69 -8.97 -14.62 5.95
N CYS A 70 -8.46 -15.08 4.82
CA CYS A 70 -7.12 -15.58 4.63
C CYS A 70 -6.21 -14.47 4.12
N THR A 71 -5.00 -14.33 4.66
CA THR A 71 -4.00 -13.40 4.11
C THR A 71 -2.95 -14.16 3.29
N ASN A 72 -2.54 -13.58 2.16
CA ASN A 72 -1.36 -14.03 1.41
C ASN A 72 -0.08 -13.29 1.79
N ALA A 73 -0.11 -12.47 2.85
CA ALA A 73 1.06 -11.85 3.44
C ALA A 73 1.93 -12.85 4.21
N GLU A 74 3.24 -12.59 4.29
CA GLU A 74 4.17 -13.45 5.02
C GLU A 74 3.93 -13.44 6.55
N ASN A 75 3.40 -12.34 7.07
CA ASN A 75 3.02 -12.22 8.48
C ASN A 75 1.54 -12.56 8.64
N PRO A 76 1.18 -13.66 9.32
CA PRO A 76 -0.22 -14.07 9.47
C PRO A 76 -1.04 -13.11 10.33
N ASN A 77 -0.41 -12.19 11.05
CA ASN A 77 -1.08 -11.15 11.83
C ASN A 77 -1.49 -9.93 10.97
N ASP A 78 -1.01 -9.86 9.73
CA ASP A 78 -1.41 -8.83 8.76
C ASP A 78 -2.55 -9.34 7.87
N LEU A 79 -3.78 -9.12 8.34
CA LEU A 79 -4.99 -9.35 7.56
C LEU A 79 -5.47 -8.06 6.89
N SER A 80 -4.61 -7.05 6.73
CA SER A 80 -4.95 -5.89 5.93
C SER A 80 -5.12 -6.26 4.46
N VAL A 81 -5.83 -5.42 3.72
CA VAL A 81 -5.86 -5.54 2.25
C VAL A 81 -5.23 -4.32 1.64
N TYR A 82 -4.42 -4.56 0.62
CA TYR A 82 -3.68 -3.57 -0.16
C TYR A 82 -4.04 -3.74 -1.62
N TRP A 83 -4.23 -2.64 -2.35
CA TRP A 83 -4.34 -2.74 -3.80
C TRP A 83 -3.75 -1.53 -4.51
N ILE A 84 -3.41 -1.76 -5.78
CA ILE A 84 -2.88 -0.75 -6.71
C ILE A 84 -3.52 -0.94 -8.08
N PRO A 85 -3.55 0.09 -8.96
CA PRO A 85 -3.86 -0.08 -10.36
C PRO A 85 -2.99 -1.16 -10.97
N THR A 86 -3.60 -2.14 -11.65
CA THR A 86 -2.84 -3.24 -12.26
C THR A 86 -1.87 -2.67 -13.30
N PRO A 87 -0.55 -2.91 -13.17
CA PRO A 87 0.40 -2.55 -14.21
C PRO A 87 0.25 -3.52 -15.38
N LEU A 88 0.28 -2.98 -16.59
CA LEU A 88 -0.01 -3.68 -17.83
C LEU A 88 1.11 -3.41 -18.84
N TYR A 89 1.63 -4.44 -19.49
CA TYR A 89 2.59 -4.29 -20.58
C TYR A 89 1.97 -4.64 -21.92
N THR A 90 2.59 -4.18 -23.00
CA THR A 90 2.27 -4.60 -24.36
C THR A 90 3.55 -4.95 -25.12
N ALA A 91 3.53 -6.07 -25.85
CA ALA A 91 4.64 -6.48 -26.70
C ALA A 91 4.49 -6.01 -28.15
N ASP A 92 3.25 -5.74 -28.58
CA ASP A 92 2.88 -5.40 -29.97
C ASP A 92 2.23 -4.01 -30.11
N GLY A 93 2.01 -3.31 -29.00
CA GLY A 93 1.35 -2.00 -28.95
C GLY A 93 -0.18 -2.06 -29.00
N THR A 94 -0.80 -3.24 -29.06
CA THR A 94 -2.24 -3.42 -29.25
C THR A 94 -2.92 -4.17 -28.12
N LYS A 95 -2.28 -5.22 -27.59
CA LYS A 95 -2.82 -6.01 -26.49
C LYS A 95 -2.07 -5.71 -25.20
N TYR A 96 -2.82 -5.51 -24.12
CA TYR A 96 -2.26 -5.27 -22.79
C TYR A 96 -2.48 -6.48 -21.89
N GLU A 97 -1.42 -6.89 -21.19
CA GLU A 97 -1.46 -8.00 -20.24
C GLU A 97 -0.89 -7.57 -18.88
N PRO A 98 -1.38 -8.11 -17.75
CA PRO A 98 -0.85 -7.77 -16.44
C PRO A 98 0.64 -8.10 -16.32
N ILE A 99 1.41 -7.15 -15.80
CA ILE A 99 2.82 -7.37 -15.46
C ILE A 99 2.87 -8.25 -14.21
N PRO A 100 3.59 -9.38 -14.24
CA PRO A 100 3.82 -10.18 -13.04
C PRO A 100 4.54 -9.37 -11.96
N VAL A 101 3.90 -9.24 -10.81
CA VAL A 101 4.53 -8.68 -9.61
C VAL A 101 5.56 -9.68 -9.11
N MET A 102 6.80 -9.25 -8.94
CA MET A 102 7.86 -10.07 -8.35
C MET A 102 7.73 -10.08 -6.83
N ARG A 103 7.48 -8.91 -6.24
CA ARG A 103 7.30 -8.73 -4.80
C ARG A 103 6.58 -7.44 -4.50
N PHE A 104 5.54 -7.52 -3.69
CA PHE A 104 4.96 -6.38 -3.00
C PHE A 104 5.50 -6.35 -1.56
N SER A 105 5.89 -5.18 -1.08
CA SER A 105 6.32 -5.00 0.30
C SER A 105 5.61 -3.80 0.92
N ALA A 106 4.85 -4.05 1.98
CA ALA A 106 4.31 -3.03 2.86
C ALA A 106 5.36 -2.69 3.92
N TYR A 107 6.01 -1.53 3.79
CA TYR A 107 6.93 -1.02 4.80
C TYR A 107 6.16 -0.16 5.78
N TYR A 108 6.48 -0.33 7.07
CA TYR A 108 6.02 0.57 8.11
C TYR A 108 7.24 1.23 8.76
N ASN A 109 7.07 2.49 9.15
CA ASN A 109 8.08 3.32 9.80
C ASN A 109 9.23 3.82 8.88
N LEU A 110 8.89 4.77 8.00
CA LEU A 110 9.88 5.55 7.21
C LEU A 110 9.90 7.04 7.61
N GLY A 111 9.01 7.45 8.52
CA GLY A 111 8.64 8.82 8.88
C GLY A 111 9.24 9.34 10.18
N GLU A 112 8.43 9.64 11.21
CA GLU A 112 8.94 10.04 12.53
C GLU A 112 8.92 8.84 13.48
N THR A 113 9.76 8.93 14.50
CA THR A 113 10.16 7.80 15.34
C THR A 113 10.22 8.31 16.78
N PRO A 114 9.43 7.76 17.71
CA PRO A 114 8.39 6.72 17.55
C PRO A 114 7.02 7.28 17.10
N ALA A 115 6.14 6.40 16.59
CA ALA A 115 4.72 6.68 16.40
C ALA A 115 4.00 6.82 17.75
N GLU A 116 2.97 7.66 17.82
CA GLU A 116 2.20 7.92 19.05
C GLU A 116 1.13 6.85 19.31
N ILE A 117 0.56 6.29 18.24
CA ILE A 117 -0.52 5.29 18.29
C ILE A 117 -0.35 4.21 17.23
N ALA A 118 -1.04 3.09 17.43
CA ALA A 118 -1.20 2.06 16.41
C ALA A 118 -2.01 2.59 15.22
N ILE A 119 -1.92 1.90 14.08
CA ILE A 119 -2.84 2.15 12.97
C ILE A 119 -4.27 1.81 13.44
N PRO A 120 -5.22 2.76 13.48
CA PRO A 120 -6.55 2.51 14.02
C PRO A 120 -7.30 1.42 13.25
N GLN A 121 -8.10 0.63 13.95
CA GLN A 121 -9.06 -0.26 13.31
C GLN A 121 -10.04 0.56 12.46
N ASN A 122 -10.52 -0.05 11.37
CA ASN A 122 -11.39 0.53 10.35
C ASN A 122 -10.78 1.68 9.53
N LEU A 123 -9.50 2.02 9.75
CA LEU A 123 -8.83 3.01 8.94
C LEU A 123 -8.76 2.56 7.48
N LYS A 124 -9.14 3.47 6.59
CA LYS A 124 -8.98 3.34 5.14
C LYS A 124 -8.15 4.49 4.61
N MET A 125 -7.26 4.22 3.67
CA MET A 125 -6.40 5.25 3.07
C MET A 125 -6.28 5.05 1.57
N VAL A 126 -6.19 6.16 0.86
CA VAL A 126 -5.74 6.24 -0.53
C VAL A 126 -4.53 7.16 -0.56
N ALA A 127 -3.44 6.70 -1.16
CA ALA A 127 -2.26 7.51 -1.45
C ALA A 127 -2.15 7.72 -2.96
N GLY A 128 -1.71 8.92 -3.38
CA GLY A 128 -1.64 9.29 -4.80
C GLY A 128 -2.95 9.85 -5.34
N ASP A 129 -3.10 9.88 -6.67
CA ASP A 129 -4.29 10.42 -7.34
C ASP A 129 -4.55 9.70 -8.68
N ALA A 130 -5.69 9.01 -8.78
CA ALA A 130 -6.09 8.29 -10.00
C ALA A 130 -6.38 9.21 -11.20
N MET A 131 -6.60 10.50 -10.97
CA MET A 131 -6.93 11.49 -12.01
C MET A 131 -5.73 12.27 -12.50
N ALA A 132 -4.59 12.21 -11.79
CA ALA A 132 -3.39 12.91 -12.18
C ALA A 132 -2.92 12.47 -13.58
N LYS A 133 -2.59 13.47 -14.42
CA LYS A 133 -2.12 13.28 -15.80
C LYS A 133 -0.67 13.66 -15.98
N THR A 134 -0.12 14.39 -15.01
CA THR A 134 1.27 14.83 -14.98
C THR A 134 1.84 14.66 -13.57
N GLN A 135 3.17 14.73 -13.45
CA GLN A 135 3.83 14.73 -12.14
C GLN A 135 3.36 15.88 -11.24
N ALA A 136 3.01 17.03 -11.82
CA ALA A 136 2.58 18.21 -11.07
C ALA A 136 1.17 18.07 -10.47
N ASP A 137 0.33 17.22 -11.05
CA ASP A 137 -1.01 16.93 -10.53
C ASP A 137 -0.95 16.00 -9.30
N MET A 138 0.15 15.25 -9.16
CA MET A 138 0.30 14.27 -8.09
C MET A 138 0.57 14.94 -6.73
N PRO A 139 -0.04 14.45 -5.64
CA PRO A 139 0.34 14.87 -4.29
C PRO A 139 1.81 14.57 -4.04
N PRO A 140 2.66 15.59 -3.83
CA PRO A 140 4.11 15.39 -3.70
C PRO A 140 4.46 14.52 -2.48
N GLU A 141 3.65 14.58 -1.42
CA GLU A 141 3.84 13.79 -0.19
C GLU A 141 3.60 12.29 -0.40
N ALA A 142 2.80 11.92 -1.42
CA ALA A 142 2.60 10.53 -1.79
C ALA A 142 3.84 9.90 -2.43
N LYS A 143 4.79 10.72 -2.92
CA LYS A 143 6.05 10.27 -3.54
C LYS A 143 5.84 9.07 -4.47
N ALA A 144 4.85 9.18 -5.34
CA ALA A 144 4.55 8.16 -6.33
C ALA A 144 5.67 8.14 -7.38
N GLU A 145 6.61 7.20 -7.21
CA GLU A 145 7.84 7.16 -7.98
C GLU A 145 7.98 5.81 -8.67
N TRP A 146 8.44 5.85 -9.93
CA TRP A 146 8.83 4.68 -10.70
C TRP A 146 10.29 4.81 -11.10
N THR A 147 11.11 3.80 -10.77
CA THR A 147 12.55 3.82 -11.02
C THR A 147 13.08 2.43 -11.32
N CYS A 148 14.28 2.34 -11.88
CA CYS A 148 14.99 1.07 -11.94
C CYS A 148 15.78 0.86 -10.64
N GLU A 149 15.61 -0.31 -10.01
CA GLU A 149 16.29 -0.62 -8.75
C GLU A 149 17.82 -0.59 -8.93
N SER A 150 18.50 0.22 -8.12
CA SER A 150 19.96 0.38 -8.12
C SER A 150 20.55 0.82 -9.47
N GLN A 151 19.74 1.47 -10.31
CA GLN A 151 20.17 1.95 -11.62
C GLN A 151 19.48 3.28 -11.96
N PRO A 152 20.23 4.37 -12.17
CA PRO A 152 19.64 5.61 -12.66
C PRO A 152 19.24 5.45 -14.13
N VAL A 153 17.96 5.64 -14.42
CA VAL A 153 17.40 5.70 -15.78
C VAL A 153 16.51 6.94 -15.87
N PRO A 154 16.62 7.78 -16.91
CA PRO A 154 15.76 8.94 -17.08
C PRO A 154 14.28 8.54 -17.16
N ILE A 155 13.40 9.37 -16.59
CA ILE A 155 11.95 9.18 -16.62
C ILE A 155 11.37 9.85 -17.87
N GLY A 156 10.51 9.12 -18.59
CA GLY A 156 9.83 9.58 -19.80
C GLY A 156 8.57 10.41 -19.51
N ALA A 157 7.91 10.88 -20.57
CA ALA A 157 6.69 11.68 -20.46
C ALA A 157 5.54 10.90 -19.78
N ASN A 158 5.47 9.59 -20.00
CA ASN A 158 4.51 8.69 -19.34
C ASN A 158 4.89 8.33 -17.88
N GLY A 159 5.96 8.91 -17.34
CA GLY A 159 6.37 8.80 -15.94
C GLY A 159 7.06 7.48 -15.56
N PHE A 160 7.46 6.67 -16.53
CA PHE A 160 8.25 5.46 -16.33
C PHE A 160 9.70 5.62 -16.83
N PRO A 161 10.64 4.75 -16.39
CA PRO A 161 11.99 4.70 -16.93
C PRO A 161 12.03 4.52 -18.45
N THR A 162 12.84 5.34 -19.13
CA THR A 162 13.01 5.35 -20.60
C THR A 162 13.88 4.23 -21.17
N GLY A 163 14.28 3.27 -20.34
CA GLY A 163 15.11 2.16 -20.77
C GLY A 163 14.96 0.99 -19.81
N THR A 164 15.31 -0.19 -20.33
CA THR A 164 15.20 -1.46 -19.61
C THR A 164 15.95 -1.42 -18.27
N CYS A 165 15.25 -1.80 -17.20
CA CYS A 165 15.89 -2.01 -15.91
C CYS A 165 16.75 -3.28 -15.92
N ASN A 166 17.99 -3.19 -15.47
CA ASN A 166 18.92 -4.31 -15.38
C ASN A 166 18.44 -5.40 -14.41
N THR A 167 17.71 -5.00 -13.37
CA THR A 167 17.16 -5.87 -12.33
C THR A 167 15.64 -5.79 -12.32
N HIS A 168 15.07 -4.81 -11.61
CA HIS A 168 13.65 -4.69 -11.38
C HIS A 168 13.21 -3.25 -11.65
N LEU A 169 12.04 -3.10 -12.25
CA LEU A 169 11.28 -1.87 -12.14
C LEU A 169 10.72 -1.79 -10.71
N GLN A 170 10.85 -0.65 -10.08
CA GLN A 170 10.40 -0.41 -8.71
C GLN A 170 9.38 0.73 -8.68
N GLN A 171 8.28 0.50 -7.98
CA GLN A 171 7.32 1.52 -7.59
C GLN A 171 7.46 1.82 -6.10
N LEU A 172 7.48 3.11 -5.74
CA LEU A 172 7.33 3.58 -4.36
C LEU A 172 6.06 4.42 -4.25
N LEU A 173 5.35 4.28 -3.13
CA LEU A 173 4.18 5.10 -2.80
C LEU A 173 4.02 5.21 -1.29
N TYR A 174 3.92 6.43 -0.78
CA TYR A 174 3.87 6.76 0.64
C TYR A 174 2.46 7.15 1.05
N PHE A 175 1.98 6.55 2.14
CA PHE A 175 0.68 6.86 2.72
C PHE A 175 0.78 7.98 3.76
N PRO A 176 -0.34 8.66 4.06
CA PRO A 176 -0.47 9.54 5.21
C PRO A 176 -0.04 8.85 6.52
N GLN A 177 0.47 9.63 7.47
CA GLN A 177 0.98 9.13 8.75
C GLN A 177 0.49 9.91 9.97
N CYS A 178 -0.44 10.83 9.77
CA CYS A 178 -1.24 11.44 10.82
C CYS A 178 -2.67 10.92 10.71
N VAL A 179 -3.32 10.72 11.85
CA VAL A 179 -4.72 10.31 11.93
C VAL A 179 -5.43 11.00 13.10
N ASN A 180 -6.67 11.42 12.87
CA ASN A 180 -7.59 11.78 13.94
C ASN A 180 -8.31 10.51 14.41
N GLU A 181 -8.16 10.13 15.68
CA GLU A 181 -8.70 8.86 16.20
C GLU A 181 -10.24 8.81 16.23
N GLN A 182 -10.91 9.97 16.23
CA GLN A 182 -12.37 10.06 16.28
C GLN A 182 -13.00 10.02 14.88
N THR A 183 -12.39 10.68 13.89
CA THR A 183 -12.94 10.79 12.53
C THR A 183 -12.29 9.84 11.53
N LEU A 184 -11.12 9.29 11.87
CA LEU A 184 -10.23 8.53 10.97
C LEU A 184 -9.75 9.33 9.75
N GLU A 185 -9.89 10.66 9.78
CA GLU A 185 -9.28 11.52 8.77
C GLU A 185 -7.77 11.46 8.88
N THR A 186 -7.11 11.40 7.73
CA THR A 186 -5.66 11.27 7.64
C THR A 186 -5.02 12.45 6.95
N ALA A 187 -3.77 12.71 7.31
CA ALA A 187 -2.96 13.75 6.69
C ALA A 187 -1.50 13.30 6.60
N TYR A 188 -0.78 13.87 5.63
CA TYR A 188 0.67 13.80 5.62
C TYR A 188 1.23 14.77 6.66
N LYS A 189 2.34 14.39 7.32
CA LYS A 189 3.05 15.31 8.22
C LYS A 189 3.54 16.55 7.47
N SER A 190 3.45 17.69 8.14
CA SER A 190 4.02 18.96 7.65
C SER A 190 4.42 19.86 8.81
N ARG A 191 5.56 20.53 8.66
CA ARG A 191 6.01 21.55 9.63
C ARG A 191 5.04 22.74 9.69
N ASP A 192 4.28 22.96 8.63
CA ASP A 192 3.31 24.04 8.51
C ASP A 192 2.16 23.95 9.52
N TYR A 193 1.89 22.77 10.10
CA TYR A 193 0.85 22.65 11.13
C TYR A 193 1.26 23.30 12.46
N GLY A 194 2.55 23.56 12.69
CA GLY A 194 3.03 24.21 13.91
C GLY A 194 2.91 23.38 15.20
N THR A 195 2.39 22.15 15.13
CA THR A 195 2.33 21.20 16.25
C THR A 195 3.67 20.50 16.46
N ALA A 196 3.95 20.04 17.68
CA ALA A 196 5.18 19.33 18.00
C ALA A 196 5.39 18.04 17.16
N ASN A 197 4.31 17.31 16.84
CA ASN A 197 4.34 16.06 16.07
C ASN A 197 4.14 16.24 14.56
N TRP A 198 4.12 17.50 14.08
CA TRP A 198 3.85 17.88 12.68
C TRP A 198 2.59 17.26 12.07
N CYS A 199 1.57 17.02 12.89
CA CYS A 199 0.24 16.60 12.44
C CYS A 199 -0.76 17.74 12.59
N PRO A 200 -1.90 17.73 11.88
CA PRO A 200 -2.97 18.67 12.17
C PRO A 200 -3.36 18.64 13.66
N GLU A 201 -3.84 19.77 14.19
CA GLU A 201 -4.32 19.83 15.57
C GLU A 201 -5.37 18.74 15.84
N GLY A 202 -5.26 18.06 17.00
CA GLY A 202 -6.12 16.93 17.35
C GLY A 202 -5.80 15.61 16.66
N SER A 203 -4.81 15.56 15.77
CA SER A 203 -4.32 14.33 15.14
C SER A 203 -3.06 13.80 15.81
N LYS A 204 -2.88 12.48 15.76
CA LYS A 204 -1.68 11.78 16.25
C LYS A 204 -0.93 11.12 15.10
N SER A 205 0.35 10.90 15.31
CA SER A 205 1.17 10.14 14.38
C SER A 205 1.04 8.63 14.58
N MET A 206 1.01 7.89 13.47
CA MET A 206 0.93 6.43 13.40
C MET A 206 2.06 5.88 12.51
N PRO A 207 2.36 4.56 12.53
CA PRO A 207 3.33 3.98 11.62
C PRO A 207 3.02 4.33 10.15
N GLN A 208 3.96 4.98 9.46
CA GLN A 208 3.77 5.35 8.06
C GLN A 208 3.90 4.12 7.16
N LEU A 209 2.82 3.77 6.47
CA LEU A 209 2.81 2.77 5.42
C LEU A 209 3.48 3.31 4.14
N ARG A 210 4.28 2.47 3.48
CA ARG A 210 4.78 2.69 2.12
C ARG A 210 4.71 1.40 1.33
N PHE A 211 4.17 1.46 0.13
CA PHE A 211 4.30 0.39 -0.85
C PHE A 211 5.66 0.49 -1.54
N SER A 212 6.34 -0.66 -1.62
CA SER A 212 7.55 -0.84 -2.41
C SER A 212 7.37 -2.10 -3.24
N ILE A 213 7.13 -1.93 -4.52
CA ILE A 213 6.69 -3.00 -5.40
C ILE A 213 7.74 -3.20 -6.48
N ARG A 214 8.12 -4.44 -6.72
CA ARG A 214 9.13 -4.82 -7.71
C ARG A 214 8.50 -5.65 -8.81
N TYR A 215 8.91 -5.37 -10.04
CA TYR A 215 8.49 -6.06 -11.24
C TYR A 215 9.70 -6.53 -12.02
N ASP A 216 9.68 -7.77 -12.49
CA ASP A 216 10.73 -8.30 -13.36
C ASP A 216 10.25 -8.30 -14.83
N LEU A 217 10.37 -7.13 -15.46
CA LEU A 217 9.90 -6.92 -16.83
C LEU A 217 10.67 -7.72 -17.87
N ARG A 218 11.88 -8.18 -17.57
CA ARG A 218 12.69 -8.99 -18.51
C ARG A 218 12.02 -10.33 -18.85
N LYS A 219 11.10 -10.79 -18.01
CA LYS A 219 10.29 -12.01 -18.25
C LYS A 219 9.21 -11.82 -19.30
N VAL A 220 8.69 -10.60 -19.45
CA VAL A 220 7.57 -10.27 -20.36
C VAL A 220 8.00 -9.39 -21.55
N LEU A 221 9.13 -8.70 -21.41
CA LEU A 221 9.77 -7.88 -22.44
C LEU A 221 11.25 -8.33 -22.58
N PRO A 222 11.52 -9.52 -23.14
CA PRO A 222 12.87 -10.10 -23.17
C PRO A 222 13.85 -9.32 -24.05
N ASN A 223 13.34 -8.59 -25.04
CA ASN A 223 14.14 -7.70 -25.90
C ASN A 223 14.38 -6.32 -25.26
N GLY A 224 13.81 -6.07 -24.09
CA GLY A 224 13.83 -4.77 -23.42
C GLY A 224 13.06 -3.69 -24.18
N TRP A 225 13.26 -2.46 -23.75
CA TRP A 225 12.83 -1.22 -24.40
C TRP A 225 13.88 -0.13 -24.27
N GLN A 226 13.80 0.85 -25.17
CA GLN A 226 14.52 2.12 -25.15
C GLN A 226 13.58 3.20 -25.71
N GLY A 227 13.46 4.33 -25.02
CA GLY A 227 12.46 5.36 -25.31
C GLY A 227 11.25 5.24 -24.37
N GLU A 228 10.07 5.60 -24.86
CA GLU A 228 8.84 5.51 -24.05
C GLU A 228 8.58 4.06 -23.60
N ALA A 229 8.22 3.89 -22.33
CA ALA A 229 8.02 2.56 -21.75
C ALA A 229 6.78 1.88 -22.38
N PRO A 230 6.86 0.59 -22.81
CA PRO A 230 5.75 -0.14 -23.42
C PRO A 230 4.81 -0.75 -22.37
N PHE A 231 4.57 -0.01 -21.29
CA PHE A 231 3.69 -0.41 -20.20
C PHE A 231 3.05 0.81 -19.54
N LYS A 232 1.92 0.55 -18.88
CA LYS A 232 1.07 1.54 -18.23
C LYS A 232 0.41 0.95 -16.99
N LEU A 233 -0.35 1.76 -16.27
CA LEU A 233 -1.29 1.32 -15.26
C LEU A 233 -2.69 1.17 -15.85
N ALA A 234 -3.54 0.38 -15.20
CA ALA A 234 -4.95 0.27 -15.58
C ALA A 234 -5.70 1.62 -15.58
N CYS A 235 -5.22 2.61 -14.81
CA CYS A 235 -5.74 3.98 -14.78
C CYS A 235 -5.13 4.93 -15.83
N GLY A 236 -4.09 4.51 -16.57
CA GLY A 236 -3.34 5.36 -17.50
C GLY A 236 -1.82 5.30 -17.29
N ASP A 237 -1.12 6.39 -17.56
CA ASP A 237 0.33 6.50 -17.36
C ASP A 237 0.72 6.45 -15.87
N ALA A 238 2.02 6.45 -15.56
CA ALA A 238 2.50 6.38 -14.18
C ALA A 238 1.93 7.48 -13.27
N TRP A 239 1.51 8.60 -13.84
CA TRP A 239 0.97 9.74 -13.09
C TRP A 239 -0.34 9.44 -12.38
N CYS A 240 -1.14 8.47 -12.82
CA CYS A 240 -2.35 8.07 -12.09
C CYS A 240 -2.06 7.09 -10.93
N SER A 241 -0.77 6.89 -10.59
CA SER A 241 -0.36 5.97 -9.53
C SER A 241 -1.08 6.29 -8.23
N HIS A 242 -1.74 5.28 -7.69
CA HIS A 242 -2.27 5.31 -6.35
C HIS A 242 -2.16 3.91 -5.74
N GLY A 243 -2.47 3.87 -4.47
CA GLY A 243 -2.52 2.65 -3.70
C GLY A 243 -3.49 2.87 -2.57
N ASP A 244 -4.12 1.77 -2.21
CA ASP A 244 -5.25 1.76 -1.31
C ASP A 244 -5.01 0.73 -0.23
N PHE A 245 -5.55 1.03 0.93
CA PHE A 245 -5.33 0.27 2.13
C PHE A 245 -6.60 0.30 2.98
N ILE A 246 -7.02 -0.88 3.43
CA ILE A 246 -7.92 -1.01 4.58
C ILE A 246 -7.16 -1.80 5.63
N ASN A 247 -7.04 -1.22 6.83
CA ASN A 247 -6.36 -1.86 7.93
C ASN A 247 -7.06 -3.16 8.28
N GLY A 248 -6.30 -4.24 8.44
CA GLY A 248 -6.77 -5.51 8.95
C GLY A 248 -5.77 -6.17 9.90
N TRP A 249 -4.69 -5.48 10.27
CA TRP A 249 -3.83 -5.90 11.38
C TRP A 249 -4.69 -6.23 12.60
N THR A 250 -4.38 -7.34 13.29
CA THR A 250 -4.96 -7.60 14.60
C THR A 250 -4.61 -6.47 15.56
N GLU A 251 -5.49 -6.14 16.51
CA GLU A 251 -5.26 -5.02 17.44
C GLU A 251 -3.95 -5.18 18.23
N GLU A 252 -3.65 -6.41 18.65
CA GLU A 252 -2.40 -6.77 19.31
C GLU A 252 -1.18 -6.49 18.41
N ALA A 253 -1.20 -6.98 17.17
CA ALA A 253 -0.08 -6.79 16.25
C ALA A 253 0.09 -5.31 15.85
N ALA A 254 -1.01 -4.58 15.63
CA ALA A 254 -0.97 -3.15 15.35
C ALA A 254 -0.36 -2.35 16.53
N THR A 255 -0.62 -2.77 17.76
CA THR A 255 -0.01 -2.19 18.97
C THR A 255 1.47 -2.55 19.07
N ASN A 256 1.84 -3.81 18.83
CA ASN A 256 3.23 -4.26 18.81
C ASN A 256 4.05 -3.54 17.73
N MET A 257 3.44 -3.17 16.61
CA MET A 257 4.08 -2.38 15.54
C MET A 257 4.59 -1.02 16.02
N ILE A 258 3.98 -0.41 17.05
CA ILE A 258 4.46 0.87 17.60
C ILE A 258 5.92 0.73 18.07
N ALA A 259 6.27 -0.37 18.71
CA ALA A 259 7.65 -0.61 19.17
C ALA A 259 8.63 -0.71 18.00
N THR A 260 8.19 -1.21 16.84
CA THR A 260 8.96 -1.22 15.58
C THR A 260 8.97 0.16 14.89
N THR A 261 8.65 1.22 15.62
CA THR A 261 8.80 2.59 15.11
C THR A 261 9.90 3.39 15.79
N ALA A 262 10.58 2.80 16.79
CA ALA A 262 11.55 3.48 17.66
C ALA A 262 12.92 3.78 17.03
N GLU A 263 13.27 3.16 15.89
CA GLU A 263 14.34 3.61 14.99
C GLU A 263 14.10 3.13 13.55
N LYS A 264 14.92 3.55 12.58
CA LYS A 264 14.69 3.25 11.15
C LYS A 264 15.71 2.33 10.47
N GLN A 265 16.80 1.96 11.15
CA GLN A 265 17.95 1.35 10.48
C GLN A 265 18.00 -0.18 10.59
N HIS A 266 17.43 -0.74 11.65
CA HIS A 266 17.39 -2.18 11.85
C HIS A 266 16.02 -2.74 11.47
N PHE A 267 15.87 -4.05 11.33
CA PHE A 267 14.58 -4.70 11.09
C PHE A 267 14.01 -5.32 12.38
N ALA A 268 12.70 -5.17 12.61
CA ALA A 268 11.94 -5.79 13.68
C ALA A 268 10.66 -6.34 13.10
N ALA A 269 10.37 -7.56 13.52
CA ALA A 269 9.17 -8.25 13.11
C ALA A 269 8.00 -7.85 14.03
N VAL A 270 6.81 -7.69 13.45
CA VAL A 270 5.58 -7.43 14.21
C VAL A 270 4.98 -8.76 14.65
N THR A 271 4.96 -9.02 15.95
CA THR A 271 4.41 -10.24 16.55
C THR A 271 2.92 -10.11 16.86
N GLY A 272 2.20 -11.23 16.92
CA GLY A 272 0.83 -11.30 17.41
C GLY A 272 0.34 -12.75 17.53
N ALA A 273 -0.89 -12.92 18.02
CA ALA A 273 -1.47 -14.23 18.33
C ALA A 273 -1.64 -15.21 17.15
N LEU A 274 -1.64 -14.75 15.89
CA LEU A 274 -1.91 -15.61 14.73
C LEU A 274 -0.68 -16.37 14.21
N GLY A 275 0.50 -16.13 14.79
CA GLY A 275 1.71 -16.89 14.47
C GLY A 275 2.96 -16.04 14.40
N ALA A 276 4.08 -16.71 14.12
CA ALA A 276 5.37 -16.05 13.92
C ALA A 276 5.33 -15.14 12.67
N PRO A 277 6.03 -13.99 12.67
CA PRO A 277 5.96 -13.02 11.58
C PRO A 277 6.47 -13.51 10.22
N ASP A 278 7.23 -14.62 10.22
CA ASP A 278 7.80 -15.30 9.06
C ASP A 278 7.14 -16.67 8.79
N ALA A 279 6.02 -16.97 9.44
CA ALA A 279 5.30 -18.24 9.27
C ALA A 279 4.75 -18.42 7.85
N GLY A 280 4.66 -17.33 7.07
CA GLY A 280 4.10 -17.34 5.73
C GLY A 280 2.55 -17.40 5.73
N PRO A 281 1.94 -17.39 4.53
CA PRO A 281 0.51 -17.59 4.39
C PRO A 281 0.08 -18.95 4.96
N LEU A 282 -0.83 -18.93 5.94
CA LEU A 282 -1.37 -20.14 6.57
C LEU A 282 -2.51 -20.79 5.76
N CYS A 283 -2.98 -20.09 4.72
CA CYS A 283 -4.00 -20.55 3.79
C CYS A 283 -3.84 -19.87 2.43
N GLN A 284 -4.58 -20.37 1.44
CA GLN A 284 -4.57 -19.85 0.08
C GLN A 284 -5.68 -18.80 -0.08
N ALA A 285 -5.29 -17.52 -0.16
CA ALA A 285 -6.18 -16.42 -0.49
C ALA A 285 -6.85 -16.60 -1.86
N LYS A 286 -8.14 -16.28 -1.96
CA LYS A 286 -8.92 -16.34 -3.21
C LYS A 286 -9.95 -15.22 -3.28
N ASP A 287 -10.43 -14.91 -4.48
CA ASP A 287 -11.54 -13.98 -4.66
C ASP A 287 -12.78 -14.45 -3.86
N ALA A 288 -13.22 -13.64 -2.89
CA ALA A 288 -14.38 -13.92 -2.06
C ALA A 288 -15.72 -13.74 -2.80
N ASP A 289 -15.72 -13.07 -3.96
CA ASP A 289 -16.92 -12.78 -4.76
C ASP A 289 -16.69 -13.04 -6.26
N PRO A 290 -16.30 -14.26 -6.67
CA PRO A 290 -15.84 -14.54 -8.04
C PRO A 290 -16.92 -14.37 -9.12
N ALA A 291 -18.19 -14.21 -8.75
CA ALA A 291 -19.30 -14.07 -9.68
C ALA A 291 -19.52 -12.62 -10.16
N ASN A 292 -18.94 -11.61 -9.49
CA ASN A 292 -19.16 -10.21 -9.81
C ASN A 292 -17.85 -9.48 -10.15
N GLY A 293 -17.91 -8.47 -11.01
CA GLY A 293 -16.71 -7.80 -11.55
C GLY A 293 -16.00 -8.66 -12.61
N THR A 294 -14.83 -8.21 -13.04
CA THR A 294 -13.98 -8.93 -13.98
C THR A 294 -12.50 -8.77 -13.64
N SER A 295 -11.72 -9.78 -13.96
CA SER A 295 -10.26 -9.80 -13.92
C SER A 295 -9.62 -9.47 -15.28
N ASP A 296 -10.43 -9.36 -16.34
CA ASP A 296 -9.99 -9.02 -17.68
C ASP A 296 -9.90 -7.50 -17.87
N TYR A 297 -8.78 -7.05 -18.46
CA TYR A 297 -8.53 -5.61 -18.63
C TYR A 297 -9.47 -4.97 -19.65
N ASP A 298 -9.72 -5.64 -20.78
CA ASP A 298 -10.54 -5.08 -21.85
C ASP A 298 -12.02 -5.04 -21.43
N GLU A 299 -12.50 -6.08 -20.75
CA GLU A 299 -13.82 -6.08 -20.12
C GLU A 299 -13.93 -5.00 -19.05
N SER A 300 -12.88 -4.80 -18.23
CA SER A 300 -12.83 -3.73 -17.25
C SER A 300 -12.98 -2.37 -17.92
N VAL A 301 -12.22 -2.09 -18.98
CA VAL A 301 -12.30 -0.84 -19.76
C VAL A 301 -13.69 -0.65 -20.37
N ALA A 302 -14.28 -1.70 -20.94
CA ALA A 302 -15.62 -1.67 -21.51
C ALA A 302 -16.73 -1.44 -20.46
N ALA A 303 -16.52 -1.88 -19.21
CA ALA A 303 -17.40 -1.55 -18.11
C ALA A 303 -17.27 -0.06 -17.71
N MET A 304 -16.06 0.51 -17.77
CA MET A 304 -15.84 1.91 -17.42
C MET A 304 -16.45 2.89 -18.44
N SER A 305 -16.46 2.54 -19.72
CA SER A 305 -17.00 3.43 -20.77
C SER A 305 -18.52 3.62 -20.67
N LYS A 306 -19.22 2.74 -19.95
CA LYS A 306 -20.66 2.83 -19.66
C LYS A 306 -20.98 3.67 -18.42
N ARG A 307 -20.01 4.41 -17.87
CA ARG A 307 -20.19 5.24 -16.67
C ARG A 307 -20.86 6.57 -17.03
N ASP A 308 -22.04 6.81 -16.45
CA ASP A 308 -22.44 8.16 -16.07
C ASP A 308 -21.64 8.54 -14.81
N VAL A 309 -20.69 9.47 -14.95
CA VAL A 309 -19.91 10.00 -13.83
C VAL A 309 -20.50 11.37 -13.48
N THR A 310 -21.38 11.43 -12.47
CA THR A 310 -21.71 12.72 -11.84
C THR A 310 -20.43 13.22 -11.17
N ALA A 311 -19.81 14.28 -11.70
CA ALA A 311 -18.51 14.83 -11.30
C ALA A 311 -18.46 15.43 -9.87
N TRP A 312 -19.40 15.07 -8.99
CA TRP A 312 -19.51 15.64 -7.65
C TRP A 312 -18.85 14.71 -6.63
N GLY A 313 -17.65 15.10 -6.16
CA GLY A 313 -17.10 14.57 -4.91
C GLY A 313 -15.69 13.96 -4.93
N TRP A 314 -14.95 14.02 -6.05
CA TRP A 314 -13.59 13.43 -6.14
C TRP A 314 -12.51 14.17 -5.35
N LYS A 315 -12.85 15.24 -4.62
CA LYS A 315 -11.99 15.75 -3.56
C LYS A 315 -12.19 14.85 -2.35
N THR A 316 -11.25 13.95 -2.12
CA THR A 316 -11.12 13.21 -0.87
C THR A 316 -11.45 14.12 0.32
N LYS A 317 -12.28 13.63 1.24
CA LYS A 317 -12.56 14.30 2.53
C LYS A 317 -11.30 14.48 3.40
N SER A 318 -10.14 14.03 2.93
CA SER A 318 -8.81 14.25 3.50
C SER A 318 -8.25 15.66 3.29
N ARG A 319 -8.96 16.54 2.57
CA ARG A 319 -8.50 17.92 2.32
C ARG A 319 -9.27 18.91 3.21
N PHE A 320 -8.73 19.22 4.38
CA PHE A 320 -8.89 20.58 4.91
C PHE A 320 -8.20 21.53 3.94
N VAL A 321 -8.99 22.07 3.01
CA VAL A 321 -8.58 23.21 2.20
C VAL A 321 -8.44 24.38 3.15
N ARG A 322 -7.21 24.88 3.31
CA ARG A 322 -6.91 26.17 3.93
C ARG A 322 -7.92 27.21 3.43
N SER A 323 -8.72 27.72 4.35
CA SER A 323 -9.47 28.97 4.17
C SER A 323 -8.97 29.93 5.26
N ALA A 324 -7.89 30.62 4.95
CA ALA A 324 -7.48 31.93 5.49
C ALA A 324 -6.32 32.44 4.63
#